data_AF-A0A521MJN2-F1
#
_entry.id   AF-A0A521MJN2-F1
#
_cell.length_a   1.000
_cell.length_b   1.000
_cell.length_c   1.000
_cell.angle_alpha   90.00
_cell.angle_beta   90.00
_cell.angle_gamma   90.00
#
_symmetry.space_group_name_H-M   'P 1'
#
loop_
_entity.id
_entity.type
_entity.pdbx_description
1 polymer ?
#
loop_
_entity_poly.entity_id
_entity_poly.type
_entity_poly.pdbx_seq_one_letter_code
_entity_poly.pdbx_strand_id
1 'polypeptide(L)'
;MTTTTTTDTTGTETKPDTDQTQQGKTFTEAEVNDIVRDRLKQQAANKFGDYDELKTKAGTAQTLEERLGTLESELSSTKASALRTSIAAEFGISTKKGPKGEPSDADLFLTGSDQDTLTAQASRLAETVADRKKNGNVAPKEGVTKQTGKTNTDEREFVSNLFGSGD
;
A
#
# COMPACT_ATOMS: atom_id res chain seq x y z
N MET A 1 64.39 -33.65 -59.63
CA MET A 1 65.74 -33.43 -59.08
C MET A 1 65.83 -34.14 -57.73
N THR A 2 66.86 -34.99 -57.61
CA THR A 2 67.58 -35.44 -56.39
C THR A 2 66.83 -35.96 -55.16
N THR A 3 67.08 -37.25 -54.92
CA THR A 3 66.94 -38.13 -53.74
C THR A 3 67.77 -37.69 -52.53
N THR A 4 67.40 -38.12 -51.29
CA THR A 4 68.28 -38.79 -50.26
C THR A 4 67.46 -39.33 -49.06
N THR A 5 67.09 -40.61 -49.13
CA THR A 5 67.29 -41.78 -48.24
C THR A 5 67.94 -41.69 -46.82
N THR A 6 67.36 -42.47 -45.86
CA THR A 6 67.96 -43.18 -44.68
C THR A 6 68.20 -42.38 -43.37
N THR A 7 67.82 -42.80 -42.14
CA THR A 7 67.89 -44.12 -41.48
C THR A 7 66.93 -44.24 -40.26
N ASP A 8 66.40 -45.44 -40.08
CA ASP A 8 66.07 -46.22 -38.88
C ASP A 8 66.45 -45.70 -37.48
N THR A 9 65.56 -45.88 -36.48
CA THR A 9 65.84 -46.33 -35.08
C THR A 9 64.54 -46.43 -34.27
N THR A 10 64.06 -47.67 -34.12
CA THR A 10 63.60 -48.35 -32.90
C THR A 10 63.22 -47.55 -31.64
N GLY A 11 62.05 -47.87 -31.07
CA GLY A 11 61.69 -47.71 -29.65
C GLY A 11 61.17 -46.32 -29.30
N THR A 12 60.05 -46.12 -28.62
CA THR A 12 59.46 -46.91 -27.54
C THR A 12 58.07 -46.32 -27.30
N GLU A 13 57.01 -47.12 -27.38
CA GLU A 13 55.69 -46.72 -26.89
C GLU A 13 55.79 -46.48 -25.37
N THR A 14 55.70 -45.22 -24.95
CA THR A 14 55.49 -44.90 -23.53
C THR A 14 53.99 -44.86 -23.29
N LYS A 15 53.43 -46.05 -23.10
CA LYS A 15 52.12 -46.23 -22.45
C LYS A 15 52.33 -45.82 -20.98
N PRO A 16 51.53 -44.93 -20.38
CA PRO A 16 51.55 -44.78 -18.94
C PRO A 16 51.01 -46.09 -18.35
N ASP A 17 51.94 -46.91 -17.89
CA ASP A 17 51.70 -48.02 -17.00
C ASP A 17 51.13 -47.46 -15.70
N THR A 18 49.85 -47.68 -15.50
CA THR A 18 49.27 -47.69 -14.17
C THR A 18 48.37 -48.91 -14.13
N ASP A 19 49.00 -50.09 -14.18
CA ASP A 19 48.45 -51.31 -13.59
C ASP A 19 48.28 -51.09 -12.08
N GLN A 20 47.26 -50.31 -11.71
CA GLN A 20 46.57 -50.49 -10.45
C GLN A 20 45.80 -51.79 -10.59
N THR A 21 46.44 -52.88 -10.20
CA THR A 21 45.81 -54.14 -9.87
C THR A 21 44.60 -53.83 -8.99
N GLN A 22 43.40 -53.77 -9.58
CA GLN A 22 42.16 -53.83 -8.81
C GLN A 22 42.07 -55.26 -8.30
N GLN A 23 42.84 -55.54 -7.24
CA GLN A 23 42.53 -56.64 -6.34
C GLN A 23 41.07 -56.42 -5.95
N GLY A 24 40.18 -57.29 -6.43
CA GLY A 24 38.76 -57.19 -6.14
C GLY A 24 38.59 -57.11 -4.63
N LYS A 25 38.26 -55.91 -4.12
CA LYS A 25 38.02 -55.71 -2.70
C LYS A 25 36.78 -56.51 -2.35
N THR A 26 36.96 -57.60 -1.60
CA THR A 26 35.84 -58.34 -1.02
C THR A 26 35.32 -57.52 0.14
N PHE A 27 34.17 -56.87 -0.04
CA PHE A 27 33.53 -56.12 1.01
C PHE A 27 32.76 -57.08 1.93
N THR A 28 32.83 -56.81 3.22
CA THR A 28 31.92 -57.40 4.19
C THR A 28 30.51 -56.81 4.02
N GLU A 29 29.49 -57.55 4.44
CA GLU A 29 28.10 -57.12 4.33
C GLU A 29 27.83 -55.80 5.08
N ALA A 30 28.56 -55.58 6.18
CA ALA A 30 28.54 -54.32 6.93
C ALA A 30 29.09 -53.15 6.11
N GLU A 31 30.22 -53.33 5.43
CA GLU A 31 30.83 -52.30 4.58
C GLU A 31 29.95 -51.97 3.36
N VAL A 32 29.30 -52.98 2.76
CA VAL A 32 28.32 -52.74 1.68
C VAL A 32 27.15 -51.91 2.18
N ASN A 33 26.60 -52.23 3.36
CA ASN A 33 25.51 -51.47 3.96
C ASN A 33 25.90 -50.03 4.28
N ASP A 34 27.14 -49.78 4.70
CA ASP A 34 27.67 -48.42 4.93
C ASP A 34 27.79 -47.64 3.62
N ILE A 35 28.37 -48.26 2.58
CA ILE A 35 28.51 -47.64 1.25
C ILE A 35 27.14 -47.31 0.65
N VAL A 36 26.17 -48.22 0.78
CA VAL A 36 24.80 -48.00 0.30
C VAL A 36 24.12 -46.86 1.07
N ARG A 37 24.29 -46.81 2.39
CA ARG A 37 23.76 -45.72 3.23
C ARG A 37 24.36 -44.37 2.85
N ASP A 38 25.67 -44.29 2.63
CA ASP A 38 26.33 -43.04 2.27
C ASP A 38 25.97 -42.60 0.84
N ARG A 39 25.85 -43.54 -0.10
CA ARG A 39 25.38 -43.24 -1.46
C ARG A 39 23.93 -42.77 -1.47
N LEU A 40 23.06 -43.36 -0.65
CA LEU A 40 21.67 -42.89 -0.50
C LEU A 40 21.62 -41.49 0.10
N LYS A 41 22.43 -41.20 1.11
CA LYS A 41 22.53 -39.85 1.68
C LYS A 41 23.04 -38.83 0.67
N GLN A 42 24.09 -39.15 -0.11
CA GLN A 42 24.60 -38.29 -1.17
C GLN A 42 23.57 -38.09 -2.29
N GLN A 43 22.86 -39.13 -2.71
CA GLN A 43 21.80 -39.00 -3.71
C GLN A 43 20.62 -38.18 -3.19
N ALA A 44 20.25 -38.35 -1.92
CA ALA A 44 19.21 -37.55 -1.29
C ALA A 44 19.63 -36.07 -1.19
N ALA A 45 20.87 -35.78 -0.77
CA ALA A 45 21.40 -34.42 -0.73
C ALA A 45 21.47 -33.79 -2.14
N ASN A 46 21.90 -34.53 -3.15
CA ASN A 46 22.01 -34.02 -4.52
C ASN A 46 20.66 -33.83 -5.22
N LYS A 47 19.62 -34.60 -4.85
CA LYS A 47 18.28 -34.48 -5.45
C LYS A 47 17.34 -33.55 -4.69
N PHE A 48 17.52 -33.42 -3.37
CA PHE A 48 16.62 -32.67 -2.50
C PHE A 48 17.27 -31.45 -1.84
N GLY A 49 18.59 -31.26 -1.94
CA GLY A 49 19.28 -30.09 -1.39
C GLY A 49 18.73 -28.77 -1.94
N ASP A 50 18.40 -28.74 -3.22
CA ASP A 50 17.82 -27.56 -3.88
C ASP A 50 16.41 -27.23 -3.37
N TYR A 51 15.66 -28.20 -2.83
CA TYR A 51 14.30 -27.95 -2.33
C TYR A 51 14.29 -27.14 -1.04
N ASP A 52 15.22 -27.40 -0.12
CA ASP A 52 15.32 -26.63 1.13
C ASP A 52 15.80 -25.19 0.84
N GLU A 53 16.73 -25.01 -0.08
CA GLU A 53 17.14 -23.69 -0.54
C GLU A 53 16.02 -22.95 -1.28
N LEU A 54 15.24 -23.63 -2.12
CA LEU A 54 14.11 -23.03 -2.83
C LEU A 54 13.00 -22.65 -1.85
N LYS A 55 12.73 -23.49 -0.85
CA LYS A 55 11.72 -23.24 0.18
C LYS A 55 12.10 -22.07 1.07
N THR A 56 13.37 -21.97 1.46
CA THR A 56 13.87 -20.83 2.23
C THR A 56 13.82 -19.55 1.41
N LYS A 57 14.27 -19.56 0.15
CA LYS A 57 14.15 -18.40 -0.76
C LYS A 57 12.69 -17.98 -0.97
N ALA A 58 11.79 -18.91 -1.22
CA ALA A 58 10.36 -18.63 -1.37
C ALA A 58 9.77 -18.00 -0.10
N GLY A 59 10.11 -18.55 1.08
CA GLY A 59 9.72 -17.97 2.36
C GLY A 59 10.24 -16.54 2.53
N THR A 60 11.52 -16.29 2.20
CA THR A 60 12.08 -14.93 2.29
C THR A 60 11.43 -13.97 1.28
N ALA A 61 11.14 -14.42 0.06
CA ALA A 61 10.48 -13.62 -0.96
C ALA A 61 9.07 -13.20 -0.50
N GLN A 62 8.28 -14.14 0.04
CA GLN A 62 6.97 -13.84 0.59
C GLN A 62 7.04 -12.80 1.71
N THR A 63 8.00 -12.92 2.64
CA THR A 63 8.17 -11.92 3.71
C THR A 63 8.59 -10.54 3.19
N LEU A 64 9.35 -10.49 2.09
CA LEU A 64 9.74 -9.23 1.46
C LEU A 64 8.58 -8.58 0.73
N GLU A 65 7.75 -9.37 0.04
CA GLU A 65 6.53 -8.90 -0.61
C GLU A 65 5.53 -8.34 0.41
N GLU A 66 5.33 -9.03 1.54
CA GLU A 66 4.50 -8.53 2.64
C GLU A 66 5.03 -7.19 3.18
N ARG A 67 6.35 -7.08 3.39
CA ARG A 67 6.98 -5.83 3.85
C ARG A 67 6.86 -4.71 2.83
N LEU A 68 7.03 -5.01 1.55
CA LEU A 68 6.84 -4.02 0.48
C LEU A 68 5.39 -3.53 0.45
N GLY A 69 4.40 -4.42 0.52
CA GLY A 69 3.00 -4.04 0.58
C GLY A 69 2.68 -3.16 1.80
N THR A 70 3.24 -3.47 2.97
CA THR A 70 3.09 -2.60 4.16
C THR A 70 3.72 -1.22 3.95
N LEU A 71 4.93 -1.17 3.38
CA LEU A 71 5.64 0.09 3.13
C LEU A 71 4.93 0.95 2.09
N GLU A 72 4.41 0.36 1.03
CA GLU A 72 3.65 1.07 -0.01
C GLU A 72 2.37 1.69 0.57
N SER A 73 1.65 0.93 1.42
CA SER A 73 0.46 1.41 2.12
C SER A 73 0.80 2.57 3.07
N GLU A 74 1.85 2.43 3.88
CA GLU A 74 2.32 3.49 4.79
C GLU A 74 2.76 4.74 4.04
N LEU A 75 3.46 4.58 2.92
CA LEU A 75 3.94 5.68 2.08
C LEU A 75 2.76 6.43 1.45
N SER A 76 1.79 5.69 0.90
CA SER A 76 0.55 6.27 0.34
C SER A 76 -0.22 7.05 1.40
N SER A 77 -0.42 6.45 2.59
CA SER A 77 -1.06 7.09 3.73
C SER A 77 -0.34 8.36 4.17
N THR A 78 0.99 8.29 4.29
CA THR A 78 1.82 9.43 4.71
C THR A 78 1.76 10.57 3.69
N LYS A 79 1.82 10.26 2.38
CA LYS A 79 1.66 11.27 1.32
C LYS A 79 0.29 11.94 1.38
N ALA A 80 -0.77 11.16 1.53
CA ALA A 80 -2.13 11.70 1.65
C ALA A 80 -2.28 12.59 2.89
N SER A 81 -1.77 12.16 4.04
CA SER A 81 -1.77 12.97 5.28
C SER A 81 -0.94 14.25 5.14
N ALA A 82 0.20 14.20 4.46
CA ALA A 82 1.02 15.38 4.20
C ALA A 82 0.28 16.40 3.32
N LEU A 83 -0.34 15.94 2.22
CA LEU A 83 -1.16 16.78 1.34
C LEU A 83 -2.35 17.41 2.08
N ARG A 84 -3.05 16.64 2.91
CA ARG A 84 -4.13 17.16 3.75
C ARG A 84 -3.63 18.23 4.71
N THR A 85 -2.48 18.01 5.35
CA THR A 85 -1.89 18.95 6.30
C THR A 85 -1.45 20.24 5.61
N SER A 86 -0.84 20.16 4.42
CA SER A 86 -0.42 21.34 3.66
C SER A 86 -1.61 22.20 3.24
N ILE A 87 -2.66 21.56 2.71
CA ILE A 87 -3.88 22.25 2.30
C ILE A 87 -4.62 22.81 3.53
N ALA A 88 -4.71 22.04 4.63
CA ALA A 88 -5.30 22.53 5.87
C ALA A 88 -4.60 23.80 6.37
N ALA A 89 -3.27 23.83 6.34
CA ALA A 89 -2.49 25.00 6.74
C ALA A 89 -2.77 26.22 5.83
N GLU A 90 -2.89 26.01 4.52
CA GLU A 90 -3.19 27.07 3.55
C GLU A 90 -4.55 27.73 3.80
N PHE A 91 -5.57 26.93 4.12
CA PHE A 91 -6.94 27.41 4.36
C PHE A 91 -7.26 27.69 5.84
N GLY A 92 -6.27 27.58 6.74
CA GLY A 92 -6.44 27.86 8.17
C GLY A 92 -7.31 26.84 8.91
N ILE A 93 -7.37 25.60 8.42
CA ILE A 93 -8.12 24.49 9.01
C ILE A 93 -7.27 23.84 10.11
N SER A 94 -7.88 23.55 11.26
CA SER A 94 -7.17 22.96 12.39
C SER A 94 -6.72 21.52 12.08
N THR A 95 -5.40 21.29 12.20
CA THR A 95 -4.79 19.95 12.20
C THR A 95 -4.61 19.39 13.60
N LYS A 96 -5.03 20.14 14.64
CA LYS A 96 -4.94 19.72 16.02
C LYS A 96 -6.06 18.73 16.35
N LYS A 97 -5.69 17.58 16.93
CA LYS A 97 -6.63 16.60 17.46
C LYS A 97 -7.42 17.14 18.65
N GLY A 98 -8.63 16.65 18.81
CA GLY A 98 -9.49 17.00 19.95
C GLY A 98 -8.92 16.52 21.29
N PRO A 99 -9.45 17.02 22.43
CA PRO A 99 -8.94 16.75 23.78
C PRO A 99 -9.01 15.27 24.18
N LYS A 100 -9.83 14.47 23.50
CA LYS A 100 -9.98 13.02 23.73
C LYS A 100 -9.32 12.17 22.63
N GLY A 101 -8.41 12.75 21.86
CA GLY A 101 -7.79 12.07 20.71
C GLY A 101 -8.71 11.97 19.49
N GLU A 102 -9.77 12.78 19.45
CA GLU A 102 -10.67 12.88 18.31
C GLU A 102 -9.91 13.34 17.06
N PRO A 103 -10.35 12.94 15.85
CA PRO A 103 -9.76 13.39 14.60
C PRO A 103 -9.71 14.92 14.54
N SER A 104 -8.71 15.47 13.85
CA SER A 104 -8.65 16.92 13.62
C SER A 104 -9.72 17.36 12.63
N ASP A 105 -10.06 18.65 12.58
CA ASP A 105 -10.97 19.18 11.56
C ASP A 105 -10.47 18.86 10.14
N ALA A 106 -9.16 18.91 9.93
CA ALA A 106 -8.55 18.46 8.67
C ALA A 106 -8.86 16.98 8.39
N ASP A 107 -8.75 16.09 9.37
CA ASP A 107 -9.06 14.66 9.20
C ASP A 107 -10.56 14.39 8.95
N LEU A 108 -11.43 15.19 9.57
CA LEU A 108 -12.89 15.06 9.46
C LEU A 108 -13.43 15.58 8.12
N PHE A 109 -12.90 16.71 7.63
CA PHE A 109 -13.47 17.43 6.50
C PHE A 109 -12.67 17.31 5.20
N LEU A 110 -11.36 17.03 5.26
CA LEU A 110 -10.50 16.88 4.08
C LEU A 110 -10.35 15.41 3.70
N THR A 111 -11.43 14.85 3.17
CA THR A 111 -11.55 13.42 2.84
C THR A 111 -11.16 13.07 1.40
N GLY A 112 -10.89 14.08 0.57
CA GLY A 112 -10.44 13.88 -0.81
C GLY A 112 -9.19 13.02 -0.93
N SER A 113 -9.10 12.28 -2.04
CA SER A 113 -7.91 11.53 -2.46
C SER A 113 -6.92 12.40 -3.23
N ASP A 114 -7.43 13.42 -3.93
CA ASP A 114 -6.69 14.22 -4.89
C ASP A 114 -6.56 15.67 -4.42
N GLN A 115 -5.46 16.32 -4.80
CA GLN A 115 -5.17 17.69 -4.42
C GLN A 115 -6.31 18.66 -4.78
N ASP A 116 -6.88 18.54 -5.98
CA ASP A 116 -7.96 19.41 -6.43
C ASP A 116 -9.22 19.25 -5.56
N THR A 117 -9.57 18.01 -5.22
CA THR A 117 -10.73 17.71 -4.36
C THR A 117 -10.52 18.21 -2.94
N LEU A 118 -9.31 18.05 -2.40
CA LEU A 118 -8.94 18.55 -1.07
C LEU A 118 -8.95 20.07 -1.02
N THR A 119 -8.45 20.72 -2.05
CA THR A 119 -8.45 22.19 -2.19
C THR A 119 -9.87 22.73 -2.28
N ALA A 120 -10.74 22.09 -3.07
CA ALA A 120 -12.15 22.47 -3.18
C ALA A 120 -12.89 22.30 -1.85
N GLN A 121 -12.65 21.20 -1.12
CA GLN A 121 -13.19 20.97 0.21
C GLN A 121 -12.72 22.04 1.19
N ALA A 122 -11.42 22.33 1.19
CA ALA A 122 -10.81 23.31 2.07
C ALA A 122 -11.32 24.73 1.81
N SER A 123 -11.38 25.15 0.54
CA SER A 123 -11.92 26.45 0.12
C SER A 123 -13.36 26.62 0.58
N ARG A 124 -14.21 25.62 0.33
CA ARG A 124 -15.61 25.67 0.74
C ARG A 124 -15.76 25.74 2.26
N LEU A 125 -14.93 25.01 3.00
CA LEU A 125 -14.95 25.09 4.47
C LEU A 125 -14.54 26.49 4.95
N ALA A 126 -13.46 27.04 4.41
CA ALA A 126 -12.99 28.39 4.72
C ALA A 126 -14.05 29.46 4.42
N GLU A 127 -14.70 29.38 3.25
CA GLU A 127 -15.81 30.26 2.87
C GLU A 127 -16.97 30.17 3.87
N THR A 128 -17.42 28.96 4.22
CA THR A 128 -18.53 28.81 5.18
C THR A 128 -18.18 29.32 6.57
N VAL A 129 -16.91 29.24 6.98
CA VAL A 129 -16.44 29.78 8.27
C VAL A 129 -16.40 31.30 8.20
N ALA A 130 -15.92 31.88 7.08
CA ALA A 130 -15.92 33.31 6.85
C ALA A 130 -17.35 33.89 6.82
N ASP A 131 -18.28 33.22 6.13
CA ASP A 131 -19.69 33.61 6.08
C ASP A 131 -20.36 33.53 7.45
N ARG A 132 -20.11 32.47 8.21
CA ARG A 132 -20.59 32.35 9.60
C ARG A 132 -20.05 33.47 10.48
N LYS A 133 -18.77 33.82 10.34
CA LYS A 133 -18.14 34.92 11.09
C LYS A 133 -18.76 36.27 10.71
N LYS A 134 -19.07 36.50 9.43
CA LYS A 134 -19.67 37.73 8.92
C LYS A 134 -21.13 37.89 9.35
N ASN A 135 -21.93 36.84 9.22
CA ASN A 135 -23.37 36.89 9.46
C ASN A 135 -23.73 36.67 10.93
N GLY A 136 -22.78 36.18 11.74
CA GLY A 136 -22.97 35.91 13.16
C GLY A 136 -24.00 34.81 13.42
N ASN A 137 -24.36 34.65 14.69
CA ASN A 137 -25.39 33.71 15.12
C ASN A 137 -26.79 34.33 14.95
N VAL A 138 -27.12 34.72 13.72
CA VAL A 138 -28.42 35.30 13.39
C VAL A 138 -29.32 34.18 12.87
N ALA A 139 -30.43 33.96 13.55
CA ALA A 139 -31.49 33.10 13.06
C ALA A 139 -32.31 33.89 12.02
N PRO A 140 -32.29 33.52 10.72
CA PRO A 140 -32.81 34.38 9.64
C PRO A 140 -34.31 34.69 9.71
N LYS A 141 -35.07 34.00 10.57
CA LYS A 141 -36.53 34.11 10.70
C LYS A 141 -36.99 34.55 12.10
N GLU A 142 -36.08 34.69 13.06
CA GLU A 142 -36.42 35.25 14.37
C GLU A 142 -36.69 36.75 14.19
N GLY A 143 -37.83 37.24 14.70
CA GLY A 143 -38.21 38.67 14.58
C GLY A 143 -38.91 39.08 13.28
N VAL A 144 -39.04 38.17 12.30
CA VAL A 144 -39.89 38.43 11.12
C VAL A 144 -41.35 38.37 11.57
N THR A 145 -42.09 39.47 11.43
CA THR A 145 -43.55 39.46 11.59
C THR A 145 -44.13 38.52 10.55
N LYS A 146 -44.69 37.39 10.99
CA LYS A 146 -45.48 36.53 10.11
C LYS A 146 -46.61 37.40 9.58
N GLN A 147 -46.56 37.78 8.30
CA GLN A 147 -47.73 38.35 7.64
C GLN A 147 -48.77 37.24 7.52
N THR A 148 -49.60 37.09 8.54
CA THR A 148 -50.86 36.33 8.48
C THR A 148 -51.85 37.17 7.68
N GLY A 149 -51.59 37.32 6.38
CA GLY A 149 -52.28 38.27 5.52
C GLY A 149 -52.93 37.60 4.33
N LYS A 150 -53.90 36.71 4.58
CA LYS A 150 -54.98 36.35 3.63
C LYS A 150 -56.32 35.98 4.30
N THR A 151 -56.39 35.84 5.62
CA THR A 151 -57.62 35.40 6.32
C THR A 151 -58.46 36.54 6.91
N ASN A 152 -57.91 37.75 7.05
CA ASN A 152 -58.63 38.87 7.70
C ASN A 152 -59.11 39.93 6.70
N THR A 153 -59.06 39.66 5.39
CA THR A 153 -59.60 40.57 4.38
C THR A 153 -61.11 40.65 4.53
N ASP A 154 -61.77 39.51 4.65
CA ASP A 154 -63.23 39.41 4.80
C ASP A 154 -63.72 40.07 6.10
N GLU A 155 -62.98 39.91 7.21
CA GLU A 155 -63.30 40.56 8.49
C GLU A 155 -63.11 42.08 8.42
N ARG A 156 -62.10 42.56 7.70
CA ARG A 156 -61.85 44.00 7.52
C ARG A 156 -62.91 44.64 6.62
N GLU A 157 -63.33 43.96 5.56
CA GLU A 157 -64.42 44.41 4.69
C GLU A 157 -65.76 44.41 5.45
N PHE A 158 -66.03 43.37 6.26
CA PHE A 158 -67.22 43.31 7.11
C PHE A 158 -67.27 44.46 8.12
N VAL A 159 -66.19 44.74 8.84
CA VAL A 159 -66.11 45.85 9.81
C VAL A 159 -66.21 47.20 9.11
N SER A 160 -65.58 47.36 7.94
CA SER A 160 -65.68 48.58 7.14
C SER A 160 -67.11 48.85 6.67
N ASN A 161 -67.86 47.81 6.29
CA ASN A 161 -69.26 47.95 5.90
C ASN A 161 -70.18 48.20 7.12
N LEU A 162 -69.85 47.65 8.29
CA LEU A 162 -70.65 47.79 9.51
C LEU A 162 -70.52 49.18 10.15
N PHE A 163 -69.33 49.79 10.11
CA PHE A 163 -69.06 51.07 10.76
C PHE A 163 -68.76 52.23 9.80
N GLY A 164 -68.55 51.96 8.52
CA GLY A 164 -68.29 52.98 7.49
C GLY A 164 -69.55 53.52 6.79
N SER A 165 -70.72 52.90 7.01
CA SER A 165 -72.01 53.39 6.52
C SER A 165 -72.63 54.34 7.56
N GLY A 166 -72.05 55.52 7.71
CA GLY A 166 -72.49 56.54 8.65
C GLY A 166 -72.34 57.95 8.09
N ASP A 167 -73.03 58.23 6.99
CA ASP A 167 -73.60 59.54 6.60
C ASP A 167 -74.75 59.31 5.61
#